data_AF-A0A317EI24-F1
#
_entry.id   AF-A0A317EI24-F1
#
_cell.length_a   1.000
_cell.length_b   1.000
_cell.length_c   1.000
_cell.angle_alpha   90.00
_cell.angle_beta   90.00
_cell.angle_gamma   90.00
#
_symmetry.space_group_name_H-M   'P 1'
#
loop_
_entity.id
_entity.type
_entity.pdbx_description
1 polymer ?
#
loop_
_entity_poly.entity_id
_entity_poly.type
_entity_poly.pdbx_seq_one_letter_code
_entity_poly.pdbx_strand_id
1 'polypeptide(L)'
;MQLKDIALFIKENSKEQLTSYYGELKENIKETNHSINKLYFWMTVTVVIYYLYKTSAISGLEFSIIKLENIKLLGLVTAPIFATMFLFNTLLVSRLSELIHFSKLIGFRIYNHGEVSRLDLMPSRYMGFSRLIQPFSLSQELAKDDASEKLNAVHIALRLPGAIVALVPLGFLFYSNYKLFYENLDSSMGIASVVYTTYINAYSVYRFCSKIWKEAKKAPLAENNTLMYIEDFYPYRQLNK
;
A
#
# COMPACT_ATOMS: atom_id res chain seq x y z
N MET A 1 8.12 -15.27 -2.91
CA MET A 1 7.69 -16.53 -2.27
C MET A 1 6.52 -17.09 -3.04
N GLN A 2 6.57 -18.34 -3.45
CA GLN A 2 5.48 -18.99 -4.19
C GLN A 2 4.44 -19.51 -3.18
N LEU A 3 3.16 -19.58 -3.57
CA LEU A 3 2.08 -20.12 -2.71
C LEU A 3 2.41 -21.51 -2.15
N LYS A 4 3.21 -22.29 -2.89
CA LYS A 4 3.72 -23.61 -2.51
C LYS A 4 4.58 -23.58 -1.25
N ASP A 5 5.44 -22.57 -1.12
CA ASP A 5 6.38 -22.46 0.01
C ASP A 5 5.62 -22.20 1.32
N ILE A 6 4.55 -21.39 1.24
CA ILE A 6 3.70 -21.06 2.38
C ILE A 6 2.85 -22.26 2.78
N ALA A 7 2.32 -22.98 1.80
CA ALA A 7 1.63 -24.24 2.02
C ALA A 7 2.54 -25.24 2.77
N LEU A 8 3.75 -25.49 2.27
CA LEU A 8 4.71 -26.38 2.91
C LEU A 8 5.02 -25.93 4.34
N PHE A 9 5.29 -24.64 4.55
CA PHE A 9 5.48 -24.07 5.88
C PHE A 9 4.30 -24.36 6.83
N ILE A 10 3.06 -24.17 6.38
CA ILE A 10 1.87 -24.44 7.20
C ILE A 10 1.73 -25.92 7.53
N LYS A 11 2.09 -26.82 6.61
CA LYS A 11 1.98 -28.27 6.79
C LYS A 11 3.05 -28.82 7.74
N GLU A 12 4.26 -28.28 7.66
CA GLU A 12 5.44 -28.78 8.39
C GLU A 12 5.52 -28.27 9.84
N ASN A 13 4.78 -27.22 10.18
CA ASN A 13 4.84 -26.60 11.51
C ASN A 13 3.66 -27.00 12.40
N SER A 14 3.93 -27.12 13.70
CA SER A 14 2.91 -27.37 14.72
C SER A 14 2.00 -26.16 14.92
N LYS A 15 0.81 -26.37 15.52
CA LYS A 15 -0.11 -25.27 15.83
C LYS A 15 0.51 -24.20 16.73
N GLU A 16 1.38 -24.60 17.67
CA GLU A 16 2.10 -23.69 18.56
C GLU A 16 3.11 -22.82 17.80
N GLN A 17 3.91 -23.43 16.92
CA GLN A 17 4.85 -22.72 16.04
C GLN A 17 4.12 -21.73 15.13
N LEU A 18 3.00 -22.17 14.53
CA LEU A 18 2.15 -21.32 13.71
C LEU A 18 1.55 -20.16 14.51
N THR A 19 1.17 -20.39 15.77
CA THR A 19 0.63 -19.33 16.65
C THR A 19 1.70 -18.30 17.02
N SER A 20 2.92 -18.74 17.32
CA SER A 20 4.07 -17.86 17.56
C SER A 20 4.35 -16.99 16.33
N TYR A 21 4.48 -17.61 15.16
CA TYR A 21 4.71 -16.91 13.90
C TYR A 21 3.55 -15.96 13.54
N TYR A 22 2.31 -16.35 13.85
CA TYR A 22 1.15 -15.49 13.69
C TYR A 22 1.21 -14.24 14.57
N GLY A 23 1.77 -14.34 15.78
CA GLY A 23 2.06 -13.21 16.65
C GLY A 23 3.07 -12.25 16.04
N GLU A 24 4.19 -12.77 15.53
CA GLU A 24 5.21 -11.97 14.83
C GLU A 24 4.66 -11.29 13.57
N LEU A 25 3.80 -11.97 12.80
CA LEU A 25 3.13 -11.38 11.65
C LEU A 25 2.26 -10.19 12.05
N LYS A 26 1.52 -10.27 13.16
CA LYS A 26 0.70 -9.14 13.63
C LYS A 26 1.54 -7.92 13.99
N GLU A 27 2.66 -8.12 14.69
CA GLU A 27 3.54 -7.01 15.05
C GLU A 27 4.18 -6.39 13.79
N ASN A 28 4.63 -7.22 12.84
CA ASN A 28 5.12 -6.74 11.55
C ASN A 28 4.06 -5.95 10.76
N ILE A 29 2.80 -6.37 10.77
CA ILE A 29 1.69 -5.63 10.13
C ILE A 29 1.49 -4.29 10.83
N LYS A 30 1.51 -4.24 12.17
CA LYS A 30 1.36 -3.03 12.96
C LYS A 30 2.49 -2.03 12.71
N GLU A 31 3.74 -2.48 12.72
CA GLU A 31 4.91 -1.66 12.40
C GLU A 31 4.87 -1.13 10.96
N THR A 32 4.47 -1.97 10.01
CA THR A 32 4.33 -1.57 8.61
C THR A 32 3.23 -0.51 8.45
N ASN A 33 2.06 -0.71 9.08
CA ASN A 33 0.98 0.28 9.11
C ASN A 33 1.43 1.61 9.74
N HIS A 34 2.13 1.56 10.87
CA HIS A 34 2.68 2.76 11.51
C HIS A 34 3.64 3.52 10.57
N SER A 35 4.53 2.79 9.89
CA SER A 35 5.46 3.35 8.92
C SER A 35 4.75 3.98 7.72
N ILE A 36 3.70 3.35 7.20
CA ILE A 36 2.86 3.89 6.13
C ILE A 36 2.16 5.19 6.57
N ASN A 37 1.54 5.20 7.75
CA ASN A 37 0.87 6.38 8.29
C ASN A 37 1.87 7.54 8.51
N LYS A 38 3.06 7.24 9.00
CA LYS A 38 4.16 8.21 9.13
C LYS A 38 4.56 8.79 7.77
N LEU A 39 4.67 7.97 6.73
CA LEU A 39 4.94 8.47 5.37
C LEU A 39 3.82 9.34 4.83
N TYR A 40 2.55 8.96 5.01
CA TYR A 40 1.41 9.81 4.61
C TYR A 40 1.43 11.16 5.31
N PHE A 41 1.74 11.19 6.61
CA PHE A 41 1.93 12.43 7.35
C PHE A 41 3.04 13.29 6.73
N TRP A 42 4.22 12.73 6.48
CA TRP A 42 5.33 13.48 5.88
C TRP A 42 5.06 13.94 4.44
N MET A 43 4.37 13.12 3.65
CA MET A 43 3.91 13.51 2.32
C MET A 43 2.94 14.69 2.41
N THR A 44 1.99 14.66 3.34
CA THR A 44 1.04 15.78 3.57
C THR A 44 1.78 17.04 3.99
N VAL A 45 2.71 16.94 4.93
CA VAL A 45 3.58 18.06 5.36
C VAL A 45 4.34 18.62 4.15
N THR A 46 4.87 17.76 3.28
CA THR A 46 5.61 18.19 2.08
C THR A 46 4.73 18.93 1.08
N VAL A 47 3.49 18.46 0.88
CA VAL A 47 2.50 19.19 0.06
C VAL A 47 2.20 20.56 0.65
N VAL A 48 1.97 20.64 1.96
CA VAL A 48 1.70 21.91 2.65
C VAL A 48 2.88 22.86 2.52
N ILE A 49 4.10 22.40 2.80
CA ILE A 49 5.34 23.19 2.65
C ILE A 49 5.48 23.73 1.23
N TYR A 50 5.23 22.88 0.23
CA TYR A 50 5.30 23.28 -1.17
C TYR A 50 4.33 24.42 -1.50
N TYR A 51 3.08 24.32 -1.05
CA TYR A 51 2.08 25.36 -1.30
C TYR A 51 2.32 26.64 -0.49
N LEU A 52 2.74 26.53 0.78
CA LEU A 52 3.08 27.69 1.60
C LEU A 52 4.25 28.49 1.01
N TYR A 53 5.21 27.82 0.40
CA TYR A 53 6.29 28.47 -0.34
C TYR A 53 5.74 29.22 -1.57
N LYS A 54 4.92 28.56 -2.42
CA LYS A 54 4.41 29.16 -3.66
C LYS A 54 3.50 30.38 -3.42
N THR A 55 2.82 30.50 -2.28
CA THR A 55 1.84 31.57 -2.03
C THR A 55 2.44 32.90 -1.56
N SER A 56 3.76 33.07 -1.55
CA SER A 56 4.41 34.29 -1.02
C SER A 56 4.10 34.57 0.47
N ALA A 57 3.41 33.67 1.15
CA ALA A 57 3.13 33.78 2.59
C ALA A 57 4.40 33.69 3.43
N ILE A 58 5.46 33.09 2.88
CA ILE A 58 6.76 32.91 3.54
C ILE A 58 7.76 34.03 3.24
N SER A 59 7.52 34.89 2.23
CA SER A 59 8.48 35.97 1.90
C SER A 59 8.62 37.06 2.98
N GLY A 60 7.91 36.95 4.11
CA GLY A 60 8.07 37.80 5.29
C GLY A 60 8.44 37.07 6.59
N LEU A 61 8.74 35.76 6.56
CA LEU A 61 9.14 35.01 7.76
C LEU A 61 10.66 35.10 7.98
N GLU A 62 11.09 36.09 8.74
CA GLU A 62 12.46 36.16 9.27
C GLU A 62 12.62 35.17 10.42
N PHE A 63 13.05 33.95 10.11
CA PHE A 63 13.63 33.07 11.13
C PHE A 63 15.06 33.53 11.40
N SER A 64 15.31 34.10 12.57
CA SER A 64 16.57 34.75 12.99
C SER A 64 17.85 33.90 12.86
N ILE A 65 17.74 32.61 12.56
CA ILE A 65 18.86 31.66 12.47
C ILE A 65 19.09 31.16 11.03
N ILE A 66 18.13 31.33 10.12
CA ILE A 66 18.26 30.92 8.71
C ILE A 66 17.67 32.02 7.84
N LYS A 67 18.54 32.84 7.23
CA LYS A 67 18.12 33.68 6.11
C LYS A 67 17.66 32.76 4.98
N LEU A 68 16.36 32.76 4.70
CA LEU A 68 15.73 32.09 3.56
C LEU A 68 16.09 32.79 2.23
N GLU A 69 17.38 33.07 1.99
CA GLU A 69 17.85 33.65 0.72
C GLU A 69 17.80 32.63 -0.43
N ASN A 70 17.72 31.33 -0.14
CA ASN A 70 17.76 30.26 -1.14
C ASN A 70 16.47 29.44 -1.23
N ILE A 71 15.34 30.14 -1.23
CA ILE A 71 14.00 29.59 -1.43
C ILE A 71 13.89 28.73 -2.71
N LYS A 72 14.70 29.00 -3.74
CA LYS A 72 14.79 28.19 -4.97
C LYS A 72 15.18 26.73 -4.69
N LEU A 73 16.01 26.48 -3.67
CA LEU A 73 16.41 25.13 -3.30
C LEU A 73 15.22 24.27 -2.87
N LEU A 74 14.25 24.85 -2.16
CA LEU A 74 13.03 24.14 -1.75
C LEU A 74 12.23 23.67 -2.96
N GLY A 75 12.10 24.50 -4.00
CA GLY A 75 11.46 24.12 -5.27
C GLY A 75 12.18 22.95 -5.96
N LEU A 76 13.51 22.90 -5.90
CA LEU A 76 14.35 21.86 -6.51
C LEU A 76 14.30 20.52 -5.77
N VAL A 77 14.13 20.52 -4.45
CA VAL A 77 14.19 19.29 -3.62
C VAL A 77 12.82 18.72 -3.26
N THR A 78 11.75 19.53 -3.31
CA THR A 78 10.42 19.05 -2.90
C THR A 78 9.93 17.89 -3.77
N ALA A 79 10.02 18.00 -5.10
CA ALA A 79 9.55 16.92 -5.99
C ALA A 79 10.38 15.63 -5.83
N PRO A 80 11.73 15.67 -5.79
CA PRO A 80 12.55 14.50 -5.45
C PRO A 80 12.19 13.85 -4.12
N ILE A 81 12.07 14.65 -3.05
CA ILE A 81 11.73 14.16 -1.71
C ILE A 81 10.35 13.49 -1.72
N PHE A 82 9.36 14.15 -2.34
CA PHE A 82 8.01 13.62 -2.44
C PHE A 82 7.96 12.32 -3.26
N ALA A 83 8.64 12.25 -4.40
CA ALA A 83 8.72 11.06 -5.22
C ALA A 83 9.35 9.88 -4.47
N THR A 84 10.41 10.12 -3.69
CA THR A 84 11.04 9.10 -2.85
C THR A 84 10.12 8.60 -1.75
N MET A 85 9.42 9.50 -1.04
CA MET A 85 8.42 9.11 -0.05
C MET A 85 7.27 8.32 -0.68
N PHE A 86 6.80 8.75 -1.85
CA PHE A 86 5.77 8.04 -2.61
C PHE A 86 6.23 6.63 -2.98
N LEU A 87 7.46 6.46 -3.48
CA LEU A 87 8.04 5.15 -3.76
C LEU A 87 8.05 4.27 -2.50
N PHE A 88 8.58 4.75 -1.38
CA PHE A 88 8.60 3.99 -0.13
C PHE A 88 7.19 3.60 0.33
N ASN A 89 6.23 4.51 0.20
CA ASN A 89 4.83 4.24 0.51
C ASN A 89 4.29 3.09 -0.37
N THR A 90 4.51 3.12 -1.69
CA THR A 90 4.06 2.04 -2.58
C THR A 90 4.71 0.68 -2.24
N LEU A 91 5.99 0.67 -1.85
CA LEU A 91 6.69 -0.55 -1.45
C LEU A 91 6.14 -1.11 -0.13
N LEU A 92 5.91 -0.26 0.87
CA LEU A 92 5.36 -0.68 2.15
C LEU A 92 3.91 -1.14 2.04
N VAL A 93 3.07 -0.44 1.27
CA VAL A 93 1.70 -0.89 0.99
C VAL A 93 1.71 -2.25 0.28
N SER A 94 2.67 -2.47 -0.62
CA SER A 94 2.83 -3.78 -1.25
C SER A 94 3.17 -4.88 -0.25
N ARG A 95 4.14 -4.63 0.64
CA ARG A 95 4.55 -5.57 1.69
C ARG A 95 3.41 -5.85 2.68
N LEU A 96 2.69 -4.82 3.10
CA LEU A 96 1.54 -4.92 3.99
C LEU A 96 0.48 -5.87 3.41
N SER A 97 0.16 -5.73 2.13
CA SER A 97 -0.78 -6.61 1.43
C SER A 97 -0.35 -8.08 1.45
N GLU A 98 0.95 -8.38 1.36
CA GLU A 98 1.47 -9.74 1.45
C GLU A 98 1.39 -10.29 2.88
N LEU A 99 1.76 -9.48 3.88
CA LEU A 99 1.67 -9.85 5.29
C LEU A 99 0.23 -10.15 5.72
N ILE A 100 -0.74 -9.34 5.28
CA ILE A 100 -2.17 -9.56 5.51
C ILE A 100 -2.63 -10.88 4.89
N HIS A 101 -2.18 -11.19 3.67
CA HIS A 101 -2.51 -12.44 3.01
C HIS A 101 -1.99 -13.66 3.79
N PHE A 102 -0.74 -13.62 4.26
CA PHE A 102 -0.17 -14.70 5.08
C PHE A 102 -0.86 -14.82 6.44
N SER A 103 -1.15 -13.69 7.08
CA SER A 103 -1.92 -13.64 8.31
C SER A 103 -3.28 -14.33 8.13
N LYS A 104 -4.00 -14.07 7.02
CA LYS A 104 -5.26 -14.76 6.74
C LYS A 104 -5.05 -16.28 6.61
N LEU A 105 -4.11 -16.73 5.78
CA LEU A 105 -3.84 -18.16 5.57
C LEU A 105 -3.54 -18.92 6.87
N ILE A 106 -2.68 -18.36 7.72
CA ILE A 106 -2.31 -18.98 8.99
C ILE A 106 -3.45 -18.89 10.00
N GLY A 107 -4.18 -17.78 10.03
CA GLY A 107 -5.37 -17.61 10.85
C GLY A 107 -6.43 -18.67 10.54
N PHE A 108 -6.70 -18.95 9.26
CA PHE A 108 -7.64 -20.02 8.90
C PHE A 108 -7.22 -21.39 9.46
N ARG A 109 -5.92 -21.72 9.38
CA ARG A 109 -5.39 -22.98 9.91
C ARG A 109 -5.50 -23.08 11.43
N ILE A 110 -5.17 -22.02 12.16
CA ILE A 110 -5.17 -22.04 13.64
C ILE A 110 -6.59 -22.14 14.20
N TYR A 111 -7.53 -21.41 13.60
CA TYR A 111 -8.88 -21.22 14.11
C TYR A 111 -9.94 -22.10 13.42
N ASN A 112 -9.54 -22.93 12.45
CA ASN A 112 -10.34 -24.00 11.86
C ASN A 112 -11.72 -23.52 11.35
N HIS A 113 -11.74 -22.36 10.69
CA HIS A 113 -12.96 -21.77 10.15
C HIS A 113 -13.44 -22.51 8.90
N GLY A 114 -14.37 -23.45 9.07
CA GLY A 114 -15.32 -23.97 8.05
C GLY A 114 -14.79 -24.16 6.62
N GLU A 115 -15.70 -24.11 5.64
CA GLU A 115 -15.31 -24.08 4.22
C GLU A 115 -14.74 -22.69 3.88
N VAL A 116 -13.45 -22.63 3.59
CA VAL A 116 -12.78 -21.39 3.16
C VAL A 116 -13.11 -21.14 1.69
N SER A 117 -13.88 -20.09 1.39
CA SER A 117 -14.09 -19.71 0.00
C SER A 117 -12.85 -19.02 -0.56
N ARG A 118 -12.61 -19.19 -1.85
CA ARG A 118 -11.45 -18.61 -2.54
C ARG A 118 -11.34 -17.09 -2.40
N LEU A 119 -12.50 -16.43 -2.35
CA LEU A 119 -12.61 -14.99 -2.15
C LEU A 119 -12.11 -14.56 -0.76
N ASP A 120 -12.19 -15.43 0.25
CA ASP A 120 -11.75 -15.14 1.64
C ASP A 120 -10.25 -15.02 1.81
N LEU A 121 -9.49 -15.59 0.87
CA LEU A 121 -8.04 -15.51 0.83
C LEU A 121 -7.53 -14.28 0.08
N MET A 122 -8.39 -13.54 -0.61
CA MET A 122 -7.97 -12.33 -1.33
C MET A 122 -7.48 -11.26 -0.35
N PRO A 123 -6.35 -10.58 -0.61
CA PRO A 123 -5.86 -9.51 0.25
C PRO A 123 -6.90 -8.41 0.46
N SER A 124 -7.64 -8.07 -0.60
CA SER A 124 -8.68 -7.03 -0.64
C SER A 124 -9.98 -7.39 0.07
N ARG A 125 -10.28 -8.68 0.31
CA ARG A 125 -11.53 -9.09 0.97
C ARG A 125 -11.34 -9.16 2.49
N TYR A 126 -12.00 -8.30 3.23
CA TYR A 126 -11.97 -8.34 4.69
C TYR A 126 -12.98 -9.36 5.23
N MET A 127 -12.49 -10.37 5.96
CA MET A 127 -13.35 -11.25 6.75
C MET A 127 -13.50 -10.71 8.17
N GLY A 128 -14.69 -10.83 8.76
CA GLY A 128 -14.97 -10.37 10.13
C GLY A 128 -13.93 -10.88 11.14
N PHE A 129 -13.53 -12.15 11.07
CA PHE A 129 -12.48 -12.72 11.90
C PHE A 129 -11.11 -12.04 11.70
N SER A 130 -10.68 -11.86 10.44
CA SER A 130 -9.41 -11.18 10.16
C SER A 130 -9.39 -9.74 10.69
N ARG A 131 -10.54 -9.05 10.69
CA ARG A 131 -10.68 -7.68 11.23
C ARG A 131 -10.59 -7.62 12.75
N LEU A 132 -11.12 -8.63 13.45
CA LEU A 132 -11.05 -8.69 14.91
C LEU A 132 -9.61 -8.82 15.42
N ILE A 133 -8.71 -9.31 14.57
CA ILE A 133 -7.39 -9.75 14.99
C ILE A 133 -6.27 -8.93 14.34
N GLN A 134 -6.51 -8.36 13.17
CA GLN A 134 -5.55 -7.47 12.52
C GLN A 134 -5.54 -6.10 13.21
N PRO A 135 -4.36 -5.47 13.35
CA PRO A 135 -4.27 -4.13 13.91
C PRO A 135 -5.02 -3.13 13.01
N PHE A 136 -5.71 -2.18 13.65
CA PHE A 136 -6.46 -1.14 12.95
C PHE A 136 -5.59 -0.39 11.94
N SER A 137 -6.16 -0.12 10.76
CA SER A 137 -5.52 0.70 9.74
C SER A 137 -6.57 1.52 8.99
N LEU A 138 -6.41 2.84 9.03
CA LEU A 138 -7.35 3.78 8.42
C LEU A 138 -7.47 3.53 6.90
N SER A 139 -6.34 3.25 6.23
CA SER A 139 -6.34 2.97 4.80
C SER A 139 -7.10 1.67 4.46
N GLN A 140 -7.03 0.68 5.34
CA GLN A 140 -7.74 -0.59 5.20
C GLN A 140 -9.25 -0.43 5.43
N GLU A 141 -9.64 0.38 6.42
CA GLU A 141 -11.04 0.70 6.69
C GLU A 141 -11.68 1.52 5.55
N LEU A 142 -10.94 2.46 4.97
CA LEU A 142 -11.39 3.24 3.82
C LEU A 142 -11.47 2.40 2.54
N ALA A 143 -10.62 1.38 2.41
CA ALA A 143 -10.61 0.44 1.29
C ALA A 143 -11.52 -0.79 1.51
N LYS A 144 -12.41 -0.75 2.52
CA LYS A 144 -13.32 -1.86 2.82
C LYS A 144 -14.30 -2.05 1.67
N ASP A 145 -13.98 -2.98 0.79
CA ASP A 145 -14.92 -3.51 -0.18
C ASP A 145 -15.68 -4.67 0.47
N ASP A 146 -16.91 -4.41 0.90
CA ASP A 146 -17.92 -5.48 0.96
C ASP A 146 -18.23 -5.87 -0.48
N ALA A 147 -17.37 -6.68 -1.09
CA ALA A 147 -17.50 -7.17 -2.47
C ALA A 147 -18.79 -7.99 -2.71
N SER A 148 -19.59 -8.22 -1.66
CA SER A 148 -20.91 -8.84 -1.71
C SER A 148 -22.06 -7.86 -1.94
N GLU A 149 -21.85 -6.54 -1.77
CA GLU A 149 -22.92 -5.56 -1.96
C GLU A 149 -22.87 -4.97 -3.37
N LYS A 150 -23.98 -5.05 -4.11
CA LYS A 150 -24.16 -4.24 -5.32
C LYS A 150 -23.91 -2.78 -4.94
N LEU A 151 -22.82 -2.20 -5.45
CA LEU A 151 -22.46 -0.81 -5.19
C LEU A 151 -23.57 0.11 -5.69
N ASN A 152 -24.46 0.51 -4.79
CA ASN A 152 -25.49 1.50 -5.09
C ASN A 152 -24.84 2.90 -5.20
N ALA A 153 -25.48 3.82 -5.93
CA ALA A 153 -24.97 5.17 -6.14
C ALA A 153 -24.63 5.91 -4.83
N VAL A 154 -25.38 5.65 -3.76
CA VAL A 154 -25.11 6.18 -2.40
C VAL A 154 -23.76 5.68 -1.86
N HIS A 155 -23.45 4.39 -2.03
CA HIS A 155 -22.15 3.84 -1.61
C HIS A 155 -21.00 4.42 -2.41
N ILE A 156 -21.18 4.64 -3.71
CA ILE A 156 -20.20 5.31 -4.56
C ILE A 156 -19.98 6.76 -4.10
N ALA A 157 -21.06 7.49 -3.85
CA ALA A 157 -21.00 8.88 -3.39
C ALA A 157 -20.29 9.02 -2.03
N LEU A 158 -20.55 8.13 -1.08
CA LEU A 158 -19.89 8.12 0.22
C LEU A 158 -18.39 7.76 0.14
N ARG A 159 -18.00 6.97 -0.86
CA ARG A 159 -16.60 6.57 -1.08
C ARG A 159 -15.79 7.55 -1.91
N LEU A 160 -16.46 8.40 -2.70
CA LEU A 160 -15.81 9.36 -3.60
C LEU A 160 -14.81 10.29 -2.89
N PRO A 161 -15.09 10.87 -1.71
CA PRO A 161 -14.11 11.69 -0.99
C PRO A 161 -12.84 10.91 -0.64
N GLY A 162 -12.98 9.65 -0.20
CA GLY A 162 -11.84 8.77 0.10
C GLY A 162 -11.00 8.46 -1.14
N ALA A 163 -11.66 8.20 -2.27
CA ALA A 163 -10.99 7.98 -3.55
C ALA A 163 -10.24 9.25 -4.02
N ILE A 164 -10.85 10.43 -3.87
CA ILE A 164 -10.19 11.71 -4.18
C ILE A 164 -8.93 11.88 -3.31
N VAL A 165 -9.04 11.67 -1.99
CA VAL A 165 -7.89 11.75 -1.07
C VAL A 165 -6.79 10.76 -1.45
N ALA A 166 -7.15 9.55 -1.88
CA ALA A 166 -6.17 8.55 -2.34
C ALA A 166 -5.46 8.97 -3.64
N LEU A 167 -6.11 9.77 -4.50
CA LEU A 167 -5.54 10.28 -5.75
C LEU A 167 -4.73 11.58 -5.57
N VAL A 168 -4.90 12.31 -4.47
CA VAL A 168 -4.16 13.56 -4.19
C VAL A 168 -2.65 13.38 -4.30
N PRO A 169 -2.01 12.35 -3.70
CA PRO A 169 -0.57 12.14 -3.84
C PRO A 169 -0.11 11.96 -5.29
N LEU A 170 -0.89 11.26 -6.11
CA LEU A 170 -0.60 11.09 -7.53
C LEU A 170 -0.69 12.43 -8.27
N GLY A 171 -1.78 13.19 -8.05
CA GLY A 171 -1.94 14.52 -8.64
C GLY A 171 -0.79 15.46 -8.28
N PHE A 172 -0.38 15.48 -7.02
CA PHE A 172 0.75 16.29 -6.57
C PHE A 172 2.09 15.83 -7.18
N LEU A 173 2.33 14.53 -7.29
CA LEU A 173 3.53 13.98 -7.93
C LEU A 173 3.65 14.45 -9.39
N PHE A 174 2.55 14.36 -10.16
CA PHE A 174 2.51 14.84 -11.54
C PHE A 174 2.72 16.35 -11.62
N TYR A 175 2.01 17.11 -10.79
CA TYR A 175 2.09 18.57 -10.78
C TYR A 175 3.48 19.09 -10.37
N SER A 176 4.06 18.54 -9.30
CA SER A 176 5.38 18.93 -8.81
C SER A 176 6.49 18.57 -9.80
N ASN A 177 6.42 17.42 -10.46
CA ASN A 177 7.38 17.04 -11.50
C ASN A 177 7.25 17.91 -12.75
N TYR A 178 6.02 18.21 -13.19
CA TYR A 178 5.76 19.18 -14.27
C TYR A 178 6.40 20.53 -13.94
N LYS A 179 6.13 21.06 -12.75
CA LYS A 179 6.69 22.34 -12.32
C LYS A 179 8.22 22.31 -12.23
N LEU A 180 8.80 21.23 -11.71
CA LEU A 180 10.24 21.06 -11.66
C LEU A 180 10.86 21.08 -13.07
N PHE A 181 10.25 20.40 -14.03
CA PHE A 181 10.69 20.38 -15.43
C PHE A 181 10.66 21.78 -16.06
N TYR A 182 9.53 22.48 -16.02
CA TYR A 182 9.41 23.77 -16.72
C TYR A 182 10.16 24.91 -16.04
N GLU A 183 10.31 24.90 -14.71
CA GLU A 183 10.87 26.03 -13.97
C GLU A 183 12.39 25.91 -13.69
N ASN A 184 13.02 24.74 -13.92
CA ASN A 184 14.41 24.50 -13.46
C ASN A 184 15.35 23.80 -14.45
N LEU A 185 14.97 23.58 -15.72
CA LEU A 185 15.85 22.91 -16.70
C LEU A 185 17.12 23.68 -17.06
N ASP A 186 17.18 24.98 -16.77
CA ASP A 186 18.32 25.83 -17.13
C ASP A 186 19.55 25.63 -16.22
N SER A 187 19.41 24.84 -15.15
CA SER A 187 20.48 24.60 -14.17
C SER A 187 20.85 23.12 -14.08
N SER A 188 22.14 22.83 -13.88
CA SER A 188 22.62 21.45 -13.70
C SER A 188 21.94 20.73 -12.53
N MET A 189 21.71 21.44 -11.41
CA MET A 189 20.95 20.91 -10.28
C MET A 189 19.49 20.62 -10.62
N GLY A 190 18.83 21.50 -11.38
CA GLY A 190 17.47 21.26 -11.83
C GLY A 190 17.35 20.09 -12.79
N ILE A 191 18.28 19.94 -13.74
CA ILE A 191 18.36 18.76 -14.61
C ILE A 191 18.51 17.48 -13.77
N ALA A 192 19.43 17.47 -12.80
CA ALA A 192 19.63 16.32 -11.92
C ALA A 192 18.35 15.98 -11.13
N SER A 193 17.68 16.98 -10.55
CA SER A 193 16.41 16.81 -9.84
C SER A 193 15.31 16.25 -10.75
N VAL A 194 15.18 16.75 -11.99
CA VAL A 194 14.19 16.26 -12.97
C VAL A 194 14.45 14.81 -13.34
N VAL A 195 15.70 14.47 -13.67
CA VAL A 195 16.09 13.10 -14.05
C VAL A 195 15.81 12.14 -12.90
N TYR A 196 16.23 12.50 -11.68
CA TYR A 196 16.01 11.68 -10.50
C TYR A 196 14.51 11.47 -10.22
N THR A 197 13.73 12.56 -10.19
CA THR A 197 12.29 12.50 -9.91
C THR A 197 11.57 11.67 -10.97
N THR A 198 11.90 11.85 -12.25
CA THR A 198 11.32 11.09 -13.35
C THR A 198 11.67 9.61 -13.27
N TYR A 199 12.93 9.28 -12.94
CA TYR A 199 13.35 7.89 -12.71
C TYR A 199 12.57 7.23 -11.57
N ILE A 200 12.45 7.89 -10.41
CA ILE A 200 11.71 7.38 -9.26
C ILE A 200 10.22 7.19 -9.59
N ASN A 201 9.63 8.12 -10.33
CA ASN A 201 8.24 8.02 -10.77
C ASN A 201 8.01 6.86 -11.73
N ALA A 202 8.87 6.73 -12.75
CA ALA A 202 8.81 5.63 -13.70
C ALA A 202 8.99 4.28 -13.00
N TYR A 203 9.93 4.19 -12.05
CA TYR A 203 10.13 2.99 -11.25
C TYR A 203 8.91 2.67 -10.37
N SER A 204 8.32 3.67 -9.73
CA SER A 204 7.09 3.50 -8.91
C SER A 204 5.93 2.98 -9.75
N VAL A 205 5.71 3.55 -10.94
CA VAL A 205 4.68 3.11 -11.89
C VAL A 205 4.96 1.68 -12.36
N TYR A 206 6.20 1.37 -12.75
CA TYR A 206 6.59 0.01 -13.13
C TYR A 206 6.30 -1.01 -12.01
N ARG A 207 6.65 -0.68 -10.76
CA ARG A 207 6.37 -1.55 -9.60
C ARG A 207 4.88 -1.74 -9.37
N PHE A 208 4.10 -0.66 -9.45
CA PHE A 208 2.64 -0.71 -9.29
C PHE A 208 1.99 -1.55 -10.41
N CYS A 209 2.27 -1.24 -11.68
CA CYS A 209 1.72 -1.96 -12.83
C CYS A 209 2.17 -3.42 -12.87
N SER A 210 3.45 -3.72 -12.57
CA SER A 210 3.93 -5.10 -12.53
C SER A 210 3.27 -5.92 -11.42
N LYS A 211 2.89 -5.30 -10.30
CA LYS A 211 2.10 -5.95 -9.26
C LYS A 211 0.68 -6.25 -9.73
N ILE A 212 -0.03 -5.24 -10.25
CA ILE A 212 -1.38 -5.43 -10.81
C ILE A 212 -1.38 -6.51 -11.89
N TRP A 213 -0.40 -6.47 -12.80
CA TRP A 213 -0.25 -7.47 -13.85
C TRP A 213 -0.02 -8.89 -13.28
N LYS A 214 0.84 -9.03 -12.27
CA LYS A 214 1.06 -10.32 -11.60
C LYS A 214 -0.18 -10.81 -10.88
N GLU A 215 -0.94 -9.93 -10.25
CA GLU A 215 -2.20 -10.28 -9.59
C GLU A 215 -3.28 -10.66 -10.61
N ALA A 216 -3.42 -9.90 -11.70
CA ALA A 216 -4.34 -10.21 -12.80
C ALA A 216 -3.99 -11.52 -13.50
N LYS A 217 -2.69 -11.83 -13.68
CA LYS A 217 -2.24 -13.11 -14.27
C LYS A 217 -2.37 -14.29 -13.29
N LYS A 218 -2.26 -14.04 -11.99
CA LYS A 218 -2.52 -15.04 -10.94
C LYS A 218 -4.01 -15.24 -10.68
N ALA A 219 -4.88 -14.28 -10.99
CA ALA A 219 -6.32 -14.41 -10.82
C ALA A 219 -6.94 -15.63 -11.55
N PRO A 220 -6.54 -16.00 -12.79
CA PRO A 220 -6.99 -17.25 -13.42
C PRO A 220 -6.18 -18.49 -12.99
N LEU A 221 -4.88 -18.36 -12.67
CA LEU A 221 -4.04 -19.51 -12.26
C LEU A 221 -4.25 -19.96 -10.80
N ALA A 222 -4.67 -19.03 -9.92
CA ALA A 222 -5.16 -19.32 -8.58
C ALA A 222 -6.56 -19.94 -8.59
N GLU A 223 -7.21 -20.05 -9.75
CA GLU A 223 -8.51 -20.73 -9.88
C GLU A 223 -8.27 -22.23 -9.84
N ASN A 224 -7.28 -22.71 -10.60
CA ASN A 224 -6.93 -24.13 -10.66
C ASN A 224 -5.96 -24.58 -9.56
N ASN A 225 -4.95 -23.76 -9.19
CA ASN A 225 -3.97 -24.18 -8.18
C ASN A 225 -4.47 -24.00 -6.75
N THR A 226 -5.23 -22.94 -6.44
CA THR A 226 -5.76 -22.77 -5.07
C THR A 226 -6.82 -23.81 -4.74
N LEU A 227 -7.58 -24.32 -5.73
CA LEU A 227 -8.42 -25.51 -5.56
C LEU A 227 -7.60 -26.76 -5.26
N MET A 228 -6.53 -27.02 -6.02
CA MET A 228 -5.65 -28.18 -5.79
C MET A 228 -4.96 -28.11 -4.41
N TYR A 229 -4.55 -26.92 -3.95
CA TYR A 229 -3.99 -26.75 -2.60
C TYR A 229 -5.07 -26.80 -1.52
N ILE A 230 -6.26 -26.22 -1.70
CA ILE A 230 -7.37 -26.36 -0.74
C ILE A 230 -7.76 -27.85 -0.60
N GLU A 231 -7.78 -28.63 -1.69
CA GLU A 231 -8.02 -30.07 -1.68
C GLU A 231 -6.90 -30.85 -0.95
N ASP A 232 -5.63 -30.46 -1.11
CA ASP A 232 -4.50 -31.06 -0.39
C ASP A 232 -4.41 -30.66 1.10
N PHE A 233 -5.01 -29.52 1.50
CA PHE A 233 -5.06 -29.05 2.89
C PHE A 233 -6.34 -29.45 3.63
N TYR A 234 -7.42 -29.74 2.90
CA TYR A 234 -8.74 -30.09 3.41
C TYR A 234 -9.34 -31.21 2.55
N PRO A 235 -9.20 -32.49 2.95
CA PRO A 235 -9.85 -33.59 2.28
C PRO A 235 -11.34 -33.59 2.67
N TYR A 236 -12.12 -32.65 2.15
CA TYR A 236 -13.57 -32.65 2.32
C TYR A 236 -14.26 -32.75 0.97
N ARG A 237 -14.26 -33.98 0.45
CA ARG A 237 -15.33 -34.46 -0.42
C ARG A 237 -15.54 -35.97 -0.27
N GLN A 238 -15.87 -36.44 0.94
CA GLN A 238 -16.48 -37.78 1.13
C GLN A 238 -17.52 -37.86 2.28
N LEU A 239 -18.18 -36.76 2.64
CA LEU A 239 -19.34 -36.83 3.53
C LEU A 239 -20.50 -36.05 2.92
N ASN A 240 -21.10 -36.64 1.90
CA ASN A 240 -22.52 -36.60 1.55
C ASN A 240 -22.70 -37.37 0.22
N LYS A 241 -22.69 -38.70 0.33
CA LYS A 241 -23.50 -39.60 -0.49
C LYS A 241 -24.39 -40.37 0.46
#